data_AF-A0A7C4X3L7-F1
#
_entry.id   AF-A0A7C4X3L7-F1
#
_cell.length_a   1.000
_cell.length_b   1.000
_cell.length_c   1.000
_cell.angle_alpha   90.00
_cell.angle_beta   90.00
_cell.angle_gamma   90.00
#
_symmetry.space_group_name_H-M   'P 1'
#
loop_
_entity.id
_entity.type
_entity.pdbx_description
1 polymer ?
#
loop_
_entity_poly.entity_id
_entity_poly.type
_entity_poly.pdbx_seq_one_letter_code
_entity_poly.pdbx_strand_id
1 'polypeptide(L)' 'MKNPIKITALTPEELATLLSQASRRSISGQDVLAIAEMAGIVAPDGTINLIDYTAFLAQEVAGGAD' A
#
# COMPACT_ATOMS: atom_id res chain seq x y z
N MET A 1 -9.16 17.28 16.54
CA MET A 1 -7.76 17.19 16.07
C MET A 1 -7.74 16.21 14.91
N LYS A 2 -7.29 16.61 13.71
CA LYS A 2 -7.00 15.65 12.63
C LYS A 2 -5.68 14.96 13.02
N ASN A 3 -5.73 13.71 13.45
CA ASN A 3 -4.51 12.95 13.69
C ASN A 3 -3.69 12.95 12.38
N PRO A 4 -2.38 13.25 12.43
CA PRO A 4 -1.55 13.13 11.25
C PRO A 4 -1.57 11.67 10.81
N ILE A 5 -1.95 11.43 9.55
CA ILE A 5 -1.86 10.10 8.94
C ILE A 5 -0.39 9.69 8.98
N LYS A 6 -0.10 8.61 9.70
CA LYS A 6 1.25 8.05 9.76
C LYS A 6 1.43 7.18 8.52
N ILE A 7 1.93 7.78 7.44
CA ILE A 7 2.13 7.10 6.14
C ILE A 7 3.05 5.87 6.21
N THR A 8 3.81 5.73 7.31
CA THR A 8 4.70 4.58 7.56
C THR A 8 4.04 3.43 8.32
N ALA A 9 2.79 3.58 8.76
CA ALA A 9 2.06 2.54 9.47
C ALA A 9 0.56 2.70 9.18
N LEU A 10 0.13 2.17 8.04
CA LEU A 10 -1.25 2.18 7.58
C LEU A 10 -1.83 0.77 7.62
N THR A 11 -3.08 0.62 8.05
CA THR A 11 -3.80 -0.62 7.81
C THR A 11 -4.05 -0.80 6.30
N PRO A 12 -4.29 -2.05 5.83
CA PRO A 12 -4.62 -2.30 4.43
C PRO A 12 -5.82 -1.48 3.94
N GLU A 13 -6.81 -1.25 4.80
CA GLU A 13 -8.01 -0.46 4.47
C GLU A 13 -7.72 1.05 4.36
N GLU A 14 -6.89 1.60 5.25
CA GLU A 14 -6.46 2.99 5.17
C GLU A 14 -5.63 3.24 3.92
N LEU A 15 -4.70 2.33 3.62
CA LEU A 15 -3.89 2.41 2.42
C LEU A 15 -4.74 2.27 1.15
N ALA A 16 -5.68 1.32 1.10
CA ALA A 16 -6.62 1.18 -0.01
C ALA A 16 -7.48 2.43 -0.21
N THR A 17 -7.94 3.06 0.87
CA THR A 17 -8.70 4.32 0.81
C THR A 17 -7.85 5.44 0.22
N LEU A 18 -6.61 5.60 0.67
CA LEU A 18 -5.67 6.61 0.17
C LEU A 18 -5.36 6.41 -1.32
N LEU A 19 -5.04 5.17 -1.70
CA LEU A 19 -4.75 4.82 -3.09
C LEU A 19 -5.98 5.05 -3.98
N SER A 20 -7.17 4.66 -3.51
CA SER A 20 -8.41 4.84 -4.27
C SER A 20 -8.70 6.32 -4.57
N GLN A 21 -8.49 7.18 -3.56
CA GLN A 21 -8.65 8.63 -3.70
C GLN A 21 -7.63 9.22 -4.68
N ALA A 22 -6.37 8.79 -4.60
CA ALA A 22 -5.29 9.27 -5.46
C ALA A 22 -5.47 8.83 -6.92
N SER A 23 -5.82 7.56 -7.15
CA SER A 23 -5.97 7.00 -8.49
C SER A 23 -7.34 7.25 -9.13
N ARG A 24 -8.32 7.75 -8.35
CA ARG A 24 -9.75 7.80 -8.74
C ARG A 24 -10.28 6.44 -9.21
N ARG A 25 -9.82 5.35 -8.57
CA ARG A 25 -10.28 3.97 -8.84
C ARG A 25 -10.66 3.32 -7.52
N SER A 26 -11.55 2.33 -7.55
CA SER A 26 -11.84 1.55 -6.35
C SER A 26 -10.73 0.50 -6.17
N ILE A 27 -10.05 0.54 -5.02
CA ILE A 27 -9.02 -0.41 -4.62
C ILE A 27 -9.47 -1.03 -3.29
N SER A 28 -9.41 -2.36 -3.18
CA SER A 28 -9.85 -3.07 -1.97
C SER A 28 -8.68 -3.24 -0.99
N GLY A 29 -8.97 -3.22 0.32
CA GLY A 29 -7.96 -3.51 1.35
C GLY A 29 -7.35 -4.92 1.22
N GLN A 30 -8.14 -5.89 0.74
CA GLN A 30 -7.66 -7.26 0.48
C GLN A 30 -6.64 -7.31 -0.65
N ASP A 31 -6.84 -6.54 -1.72
CA ASP A 31 -5.89 -6.46 -2.85
C ASP A 31 -4.57 -5.84 -2.37
N VAL A 32 -4.65 -4.77 -1.57
CA VAL A 32 -3.49 -4.12 -0.97
C VAL A 32 -2.72 -5.07 -0.06
N LEU A 33 -3.43 -5.83 0.78
CA LEU A 33 -2.81 -6.82 1.65
C LEU A 33 -2.09 -7.90 0.85
N ALA A 34 -2.74 -8.48 -0.15
CA ALA A 34 -2.15 -9.53 -0.98
C ALA A 34 -0.86 -9.06 -1.68
N ILE A 35 -0.86 -7.82 -2.20
CA ILE A 35 0.34 -7.21 -2.80
C ILE A 35 1.43 -7.00 -1.75
N ALA A 36 1.09 -6.49 -0.57
CA ALA A 36 2.05 -6.26 0.50
C ALA A 36 2.64 -7.56 1.06
N GLU A 37 1.84 -8.63 1.14
CA GLU A 37 2.30 -9.98 1.52
C GLU A 37 3.24 -10.57 0.48
N MET A 38 2.91 -10.45 -0.82
CA MET A 38 3.77 -10.87 -1.92
C MET A 38 5.12 -10.14 -1.89
N ALA A 39 5.11 -8.85 -1.55
CA ALA A 39 6.30 -8.02 -1.41
C ALA A 39 7.07 -8.26 -0.09
N GLY A 40 6.48 -8.96 0.89
CA GLY A 40 7.09 -9.18 2.21
C GLY A 40 7.23 -7.91 3.06
N ILE A 41 6.38 -6.90 2.85
CA ILE A 41 6.46 -5.57 3.49
C ILE A 41 5.39 -5.33 4.56
N VAL A 42 4.64 -6.38 4.93
CA VAL A 42 3.67 -6.32 6.04
C VAL A 42 4.44 -6.35 7.36
N ALA A 43 4.27 -5.31 8.17
CA ALA A 43 4.84 -5.23 9.50
C ALA A 43 4.19 -6.26 10.45
N PRO A 44 4.86 -6.65 11.55
CA PRO A 44 4.31 -7.65 12.49
C PRO A 44 3.02 -7.23 13.18
N ASP A 45 2.71 -5.94 13.22
CA ASP A 45 1.45 -5.38 13.73
C ASP A 45 0.35 -5.30 12.64
N GLY A 46 0.61 -5.83 11.44
CA GLY A 46 -0.33 -5.83 10.32
C GLY A 46 -0.38 -4.51 9.54
N THR A 47 0.53 -3.57 9.84
CA THR A 47 0.61 -2.29 9.13
C THR A 47 1.51 -2.36 7.89
N ILE A 48 1.30 -1.41 6.99
CA ILE A 48 2.05 -1.29 5.74
C ILE A 48 2.59 0.13 5.66
N ASN A 49 3.87 0.24 5.30
CA ASN A 49 4.50 1.51 4.98
C ASN A 49 4.23 1.86 3.51
N LEU A 50 3.59 3.01 3.27
CA LEU A 50 3.28 3.48 1.91
C LEU A 50 4.53 3.63 1.04
N ILE A 51 5.66 3.98 1.63
CA ILE A 51 6.93 4.19 0.89
C ILE A 51 7.44 2.85 0.35
N ASP A 52 7.48 1.81 1.18
CA ASP A 52 7.88 0.47 0.76
C ASP A 52 6.90 -0.11 -0.27
N TYR A 53 5.60 0.12 -0.06
CA TYR A 53 4.56 -0.30 -0.99
C TYR A 53 4.71 0.33 -2.38
N THR A 54 4.97 1.64 -2.43
CA THR A 54 5.17 2.35 -3.70
C THR A 54 6.49 2.00 -4.37
N ALA A 55 7.55 1.76 -3.61
CA ALA A 55 8.83 1.29 -4.15
C ALA A 55 8.68 -0.10 -4.81
N PHE A 56 7.96 -1.02 -4.16
CA PHE A 56 7.65 -2.33 -4.73
C PHE A 56 6.85 -2.21 -6.03
N LEU A 57 5.76 -1.43 -6.04
CA LEU A 57 4.97 -1.23 -7.25
C LEU A 57 5.77 -0.60 -8.40
N ALA A 58 6.66 0.36 -8.09
CA ALA A 58 7.52 0.97 -9.10
C ALA A 58 8.50 -0.07 -9.69
N GLN A 59 9.01 -0.98 -8.87
CA GLN A 59 9.85 -2.09 -9.34
C GLN A 59 9.06 -3.05 -10.25
N GLU A 60 7.84 -3.43 -9.88
CA GLU A 60 7.01 -4.35 -10.68
C GLU A 60 6.66 -3.74 -12.05
N VAL A 61 6.32 -2.45 -12.09
CA VAL A 61 6.04 -1.74 -13.35
C VAL A 61 7.30 -1.61 -14.22
N ALA A 62 8.47 -1.44 -13.61
CA ALA A 62 9.74 -1.35 -14.34
C ALA A 62 10.28 -2.72 -14.79
N GLY A 63 9.99 -3.79 -14.04
CA GLY A 63 10.43 -5.16 -14.32
C GLY A 63 9.49 -5.96 -15.22
N GLY A 64 8.22 -5.55 -15.36
CA GLY A 64 7.22 -6.20 -16.22
C GLY A 64 7.27 -5.82 -17.70
N ALA A 65 8.37 -5.23 -18.17
CA ALA A 65 8.57 -4.76 -19.55
C ALA A 65 9.50 -5.66 -20.39
N ASP A 66 9.59 -6.95 -20.05
CA ASP A 66 10.26 -7.97 -20.87
C ASP A 66 9.26 -8.70 -21.78
#